data_AF-A0A9D9QPG9-F1
#
_entry.id   AF-A0A9D9QPG9-F1
#
_cell.length_a   1.000
_cell.length_b   1.000
_cell.length_c   1.000
_cell.angle_alpha   90.00
_cell.angle_beta   90.00
_cell.angle_gamma   90.00
#
_symmetry.space_group_name_H-M   'P 1'
#
loop_
_entity.id
_entity.type
_entity.pdbx_description
1 polymer ?
#
loop_
_entity_poly.entity_id
_entity_poly.type
_entity_poly.pdbx_seq_one_letter_code
_entity_poly.pdbx_strand_id
1 'polypeptide(L)'
;MTKPFASMLLAVTTAFWIGTAAGDEHGHAHPHFSPDVDAFHSLLAPLWHARPGKTRSQNACSRAGDLAKSAADIRSANATALVAAIHRLQSTCKGSKPAAVDAAFFDVHEAFHHLIDAQPSGSAG
;
A
#
# COMPACT_ATOMS: atom_id res chain seq x y z
N MET A 1 -20.38 52.92 20.74
CA MET A 1 -20.24 53.49 19.39
C MET A 1 -20.01 52.33 18.42
N THR A 2 -21.07 51.75 17.86
CA THR A 2 -21.57 51.99 16.47
C THR A 2 -20.57 51.49 15.41
N LYS A 3 -20.61 50.19 14.98
CA LYS A 3 -21.40 49.58 13.86
C LYS A 3 -21.01 50.15 12.47
N PRO A 4 -21.27 49.44 11.35
CA PRO A 4 -20.87 48.10 10.86
C PRO A 4 -20.54 48.18 9.33
N PHE A 5 -20.74 47.09 8.57
CA PHE A 5 -20.65 46.93 7.10
C PHE A 5 -19.23 46.60 6.59
N ALA A 6 -19.01 45.58 5.76
CA ALA A 6 -19.86 45.12 4.68
C ALA A 6 -19.90 43.59 4.56
N SER A 7 -21.13 43.07 4.50
CA SER A 7 -21.43 41.82 3.82
C SER A 7 -20.95 41.93 2.37
N MET A 8 -20.06 41.04 1.96
CA MET A 8 -19.82 40.76 0.56
C MET A 8 -20.27 39.33 0.29
N LEU A 9 -21.56 39.21 -0.06
CA LEU A 9 -22.08 38.10 -0.85
C LEU A 9 -21.45 38.22 -2.24
N LEU A 10 -20.74 37.18 -2.71
CA LEU A 10 -20.70 36.92 -4.15
C LEU A 10 -20.36 35.45 -4.47
N ALA A 11 -21.32 34.84 -5.17
CA ALA A 11 -21.19 33.79 -6.17
C ALA A 11 -20.57 32.44 -5.76
N VAL A 12 -21.45 31.52 -5.37
CA VAL A 12 -21.27 30.08 -5.59
C VAL A 12 -21.28 29.84 -7.10
N THR A 13 -20.11 29.64 -7.70
CA THR A 13 -19.99 29.02 -9.03
C THR A 13 -19.60 27.56 -8.83
N THR A 14 -20.61 26.68 -8.82
CA THR A 14 -20.41 25.24 -8.97
C THR A 14 -19.91 24.96 -10.38
N ALA A 15 -18.59 25.01 -10.58
CA ALA A 15 -17.98 24.35 -11.72
C ALA A 15 -18.02 22.84 -11.43
N PHE A 16 -19.09 22.20 -11.88
CA PHE A 16 -19.26 20.77 -11.94
C PHE A 16 -18.26 20.27 -13.00
N TRP A 17 -17.00 20.08 -12.59
CA TRP A 17 -16.04 19.33 -13.39
C TRP A 17 -16.53 17.89 -13.39
N ILE A 18 -17.16 17.51 -14.50
CA ILE A 18 -17.42 16.13 -14.85
C ILE A 18 -16.04 15.48 -14.97
N GLY A 19 -15.58 14.91 -13.86
CA GLY A 19 -14.47 13.99 -13.87
C GLY A 19 -14.91 12.76 -14.66
N THR A 20 -14.60 12.74 -15.95
CA THR A 20 -14.40 11.46 -16.62
C THR A 20 -13.19 10.84 -15.95
N ALA A 21 -13.43 10.07 -14.89
CA ALA A 21 -12.52 9.01 -14.52
C ALA A 21 -12.51 8.02 -15.69
N ALA A 22 -11.71 8.33 -16.71
CA ALA A 22 -11.08 7.27 -17.47
C ALA A 22 -10.27 6.51 -16.42
N GLY A 23 -10.86 5.43 -15.91
CA GLY A 23 -10.09 4.38 -15.30
C GLY A 23 -9.16 3.91 -16.38
N ASP A 24 -7.98 4.52 -16.43
CA ASP A 24 -6.80 3.89 -16.98
C ASP A 24 -6.64 2.64 -16.12
N GLU A 25 -7.24 1.54 -16.58
CA GLU A 25 -6.82 0.19 -16.24
C GLU A 25 -5.32 0.19 -16.50
N HIS A 26 -4.55 0.49 -15.46
CA HIS A 26 -3.11 0.39 -15.46
C HIS A 26 -2.82 -1.10 -15.68
N GLY A 27 -2.73 -1.46 -16.97
CA GLY A 27 -2.31 -2.75 -17.48
C GLY A 27 -0.86 -2.94 -17.09
N HIS A 28 -0.63 -3.24 -15.83
CA HIS A 28 0.59 -3.88 -15.39
C HIS A 28 0.31 -5.37 -15.50
N ALA A 29 0.93 -6.00 -16.50
CA ALA A 29 0.98 -7.46 -16.61
C ALA A 29 1.76 -8.00 -15.41
N HIS A 30 1.11 -8.07 -14.26
CA HIS A 30 1.59 -8.85 -13.14
C HIS A 30 1.43 -10.32 -13.53
N PRO A 31 2.37 -11.20 -13.12
CA PRO A 31 2.12 -12.64 -13.16
C PRO A 31 0.74 -12.89 -12.55
N HIS A 32 -0.08 -13.76 -13.15
CA HIS A 32 -1.33 -14.16 -12.51
C HIS A 32 -0.97 -14.89 -11.22
N PHE A 33 -0.93 -14.15 -10.11
CA PHE A 33 -0.74 -14.71 -8.78
C PHE A 33 -1.97 -15.54 -8.41
N SER A 34 -1.78 -16.49 -7.49
CA SER A 34 -2.94 -17.10 -6.82
C SER A 34 -3.76 -16.00 -6.12
N PRO A 35 -5.09 -16.17 -5.97
CA PRO A 35 -5.95 -15.11 -5.44
C PRO A 35 -5.56 -14.55 -4.08
N ASP A 36 -4.99 -15.38 -3.20
CA ASP A 36 -4.51 -15.00 -1.86
C ASP A 36 -3.20 -14.18 -1.89
N VAL A 37 -2.29 -14.49 -2.81
CA VAL A 37 -1.07 -13.72 -3.07
C VAL A 37 -1.42 -12.39 -3.75
N ASP A 38 -2.36 -12.39 -4.69
CA ASP A 38 -2.85 -11.17 -5.32
C ASP A 38 -3.56 -10.23 -4.34
N ALA A 39 -4.34 -10.78 -3.41
CA ALA A 39 -4.96 -10.00 -2.34
C ALA A 39 -3.91 -9.30 -1.46
N PHE A 40 -2.82 -9.99 -1.13
CA PHE A 40 -1.69 -9.38 -0.43
C PHE A 40 -0.99 -8.31 -1.27
N HIS A 41 -0.70 -8.62 -2.54
CA HIS A 41 -0.05 -7.71 -3.47
C HIS A 41 -0.84 -6.42 -3.66
N SER A 42 -2.17 -6.50 -3.79
CA SER A 42 -3.07 -5.34 -3.91
C SER A 42 -2.99 -4.38 -2.72
N LEU A 43 -2.62 -4.88 -1.53
CA LEU A 43 -2.37 -4.04 -0.35
C LEU A 43 -0.95 -3.46 -0.35
N LEU A 44 0.04 -4.27 -0.74
CA LEU A 44 1.47 -3.90 -0.70
C LEU A 44 1.84 -2.90 -1.81
N ALA A 45 1.41 -3.15 -3.04
CA ALA A 45 1.81 -2.42 -4.25
C ALA A 45 1.65 -0.90 -4.13
N PRO A 46 0.48 -0.33 -3.76
CA PRO A 46 0.32 1.13 -3.67
C PRO A 46 1.18 1.76 -2.56
N LEU A 47 1.53 1.00 -1.51
CA LEU A 47 2.43 1.47 -0.45
C LEU A 47 3.88 1.48 -0.93
N TRP A 48 4.30 0.40 -1.62
CA TRP A 48 5.66 0.23 -2.11
C TRP A 48 6.02 1.22 -3.21
N HIS A 49 5.13 1.36 -4.20
CA HIS A 49 5.33 2.23 -5.35
C HIS A 49 5.13 3.73 -5.04
N ALA A 50 4.74 4.09 -3.81
CA ALA A 50 4.79 5.48 -3.35
C ALA A 50 6.24 5.97 -3.24
N ARG A 51 6.44 7.29 -3.41
CA ARG A 51 7.77 7.91 -3.27
C ARG A 51 8.37 7.58 -1.89
N PRO A 52 9.63 7.11 -1.82
CA PRO A 52 10.33 6.88 -0.55
C PRO A 52 10.34 8.08 0.38
N GLY A 53 10.29 7.83 1.69
CA GLY A 53 10.36 8.84 2.74
C GLY A 53 9.18 8.81 3.72
N LYS A 54 9.10 9.85 4.56
CA LYS A 54 8.24 9.90 5.76
C LYS A 54 6.78 9.50 5.50
N THR A 55 6.17 9.97 4.41
CA THR A 55 4.78 9.63 4.08
C THR A 55 4.61 8.14 3.82
N ARG A 56 5.51 7.53 3.03
CA ARG A 56 5.48 6.09 2.78
C ARG A 56 5.66 5.30 4.06
N SER A 57 6.61 5.70 4.92
CA SER A 57 6.83 5.06 6.21
C SER A 57 5.58 5.10 7.09
N GLN A 58 4.91 6.26 7.17
CA GLN A 58 3.68 6.42 7.95
C GLN A 58 2.54 5.56 7.41
N ASN A 59 2.37 5.53 6.08
CA ASN A 59 1.34 4.71 5.44
C ASN A 59 1.61 3.22 5.64
N ALA A 60 2.86 2.77 5.47
CA ALA A 60 3.27 1.39 5.73
C ALA A 60 2.93 0.98 7.17
N CYS A 61 3.24 1.82 8.16
CA CYS A 61 2.87 1.55 9.56
C CYS A 61 1.36 1.50 9.78
N SER A 62 0.59 2.40 9.15
CA SER A 62 -0.88 2.41 9.28
C SER A 62 -1.55 1.16 8.70
N ARG A 63 -0.89 0.51 7.72
CA ARG A 63 -1.39 -0.68 7.02
C ARG A 63 -0.72 -1.98 7.46
N ALA A 64 0.24 -1.92 8.38
CA ALA A 64 0.99 -3.10 8.82
C ALA A 64 0.11 -4.19 9.46
N GLY A 65 -1.05 -3.82 10.03
CA GLY A 65 -2.05 -4.77 10.52
C GLY A 65 -2.75 -5.52 9.38
N ASP A 66 -3.19 -4.79 8.35
CA ASP A 66 -3.86 -5.36 7.17
C ASP A 66 -2.91 -6.29 6.39
N LEU A 67 -1.65 -5.87 6.22
CA LEU A 67 -0.60 -6.69 5.60
C LEU A 67 -0.39 -8.00 6.38
N ALA A 68 -0.35 -7.94 7.72
CA ALA A 68 -0.15 -9.14 8.55
C ALA A 68 -1.31 -10.12 8.41
N LYS A 69 -2.56 -9.61 8.44
CA LYS A 69 -3.75 -10.43 8.25
C LYS A 69 -3.73 -11.10 6.88
N SER A 70 -3.52 -10.33 5.82
CA SER A 70 -3.51 -10.87 4.45
C SER A 70 -2.37 -11.87 4.23
N ALA A 71 -1.18 -11.65 4.80
CA ALA A 71 -0.07 -12.60 4.69
C ALA A 71 -0.33 -13.91 5.45
N ALA A 72 -1.04 -13.87 6.58
CA ALA A 72 -1.44 -15.06 7.33
C ALA A 72 -2.54 -15.89 6.63
N ASP A 73 -3.30 -15.24 5.75
CA ASP A 73 -4.35 -15.86 4.95
C ASP A 73 -3.81 -16.55 3.67
N ILE A 74 -2.53 -16.36 3.32
CA ILE A 74 -1.89 -17.02 2.17
C ILE A 74 -1.77 -18.53 2.44
N ARG A 75 -2.34 -19.34 1.54
CA ARG A 75 -2.33 -20.81 1.55
C ARG A 75 -1.65 -21.42 0.33
N SER A 76 -1.53 -20.66 -0.76
CA SER A 76 -0.92 -21.11 -2.02
C SER A 76 0.60 -21.27 -1.98
N ALA A 77 1.28 -20.68 -0.98
CA ALA A 77 2.73 -20.68 -0.85
C ALA A 77 3.17 -20.57 0.61
N ASN A 78 4.46 -20.85 0.87
CA ASN A 78 5.03 -20.74 2.21
C ASN A 78 5.35 -19.27 2.57
N ALA A 79 4.38 -18.59 3.18
CA ALA A 79 4.50 -17.18 3.58
C ALA A 79 5.26 -16.92 4.88
N THR A 80 5.95 -17.91 5.47
CA THR A 80 6.59 -17.78 6.80
C THR A 80 7.57 -16.60 6.88
N ALA A 81 8.42 -16.44 5.87
CA ALA A 81 9.39 -15.35 5.82
C ALA A 81 8.72 -13.97 5.68
N LEU A 82 7.66 -13.89 4.88
CA LEU A 82 6.85 -12.68 4.68
C LEU A 82 6.16 -12.26 5.99
N VAL A 83 5.51 -13.19 6.68
CA VAL A 83 4.88 -12.93 7.99
C VAL A 83 5.91 -12.44 9.00
N ALA A 84 7.09 -13.06 9.06
CA ALA A 84 8.17 -12.64 9.95
C ALA A 84 8.68 -11.21 9.63
N ALA A 85 8.81 -10.86 8.34
CA ALA A 85 9.17 -9.51 7.92
C ALA A 85 8.12 -8.47 8.34
N ILE A 86 6.84 -8.80 8.19
CA ILE A 86 5.74 -7.90 8.60
C ILE A 86 5.71 -7.70 10.12
N HIS A 87 5.94 -8.75 10.91
CA HIS A 87 6.06 -8.60 12.37
C HIS A 87 7.23 -7.71 12.79
N ARG A 88 8.35 -7.76 12.06
CA ARG A 88 9.48 -6.82 12.25
C ARG A 88 9.06 -5.39 11.91
N LEU A 89 8.39 -5.17 10.77
CA LEU A 89 7.83 -3.87 10.41
C LEU A 89 6.91 -3.32 11.51
N GLN A 90 5.95 -4.12 12.00
CA GLN A 90 5.04 -3.73 13.08
C GLN A 90 5.78 -3.34 14.36
N SER A 91 6.85 -4.06 14.70
CA SER A 91 7.68 -3.74 15.87
C SER A 91 8.44 -2.43 15.67
N THR A 92 9.04 -2.23 14.50
CA THR A 92 9.75 -1.00 14.11
C THR A 92 8.83 0.22 14.17
N CYS A 93 7.58 0.08 13.72
CA CYS A 93 6.58 1.14 13.75
C CYS A 93 6.26 1.68 15.16
N LYS A 94 6.50 0.90 16.22
CA LYS A 94 6.20 1.30 17.61
C LYS A 94 7.27 2.20 18.25
N GLY A 95 8.45 2.32 17.65
CA GLY A 95 9.58 2.97 18.34
C GLY A 95 10.58 3.73 17.48
N SER A 96 10.37 3.85 16.17
CA SER A 96 11.48 4.18 15.25
C SER A 96 11.32 5.44 14.41
N LYS A 97 12.47 5.95 13.96
CA LYS A 97 12.59 7.02 12.97
C LYS A 97 12.10 6.51 11.59
N PRO A 98 11.53 7.37 10.73
CA PRO A 98 11.01 6.97 9.41
C PRO A 98 11.98 6.16 8.54
N ALA A 99 13.28 6.45 8.58
CA ALA A 99 14.28 5.72 7.81
C ALA A 99 14.37 4.22 8.18
N ALA A 100 14.21 3.89 9.47
CA ALA A 100 14.21 2.50 9.92
C ALA A 100 12.92 1.77 9.50
N VAL A 101 11.79 2.47 9.47
CA VAL A 101 10.53 1.94 8.93
C VAL A 101 10.65 1.67 7.44
N ASP A 102 11.24 2.59 6.66
CA ASP A 102 11.43 2.39 5.22
C ASP A 102 12.36 1.20 4.94
N ALA A 103 13.41 0.99 5.74
CA ALA A 103 14.25 -0.21 5.65
C ALA A 103 13.49 -1.50 6.00
N ALA A 104 12.72 -1.51 7.10
CA ALA A 104 11.89 -2.67 7.46
C ALA A 104 10.78 -2.94 6.42
N PHE A 105 10.28 -1.90 5.75
CA PHE A 105 9.29 -2.05 4.70
C PHE A 105 9.90 -2.58 3.40
N PHE A 106 11.15 -2.22 3.08
CA PHE A 106 11.92 -2.87 2.03
C PHE A 106 12.06 -4.38 2.28
N ASP A 107 12.37 -4.81 3.51
CA ASP A 107 12.45 -6.24 3.83
C ASP A 107 11.13 -7.01 3.59
N VAL A 108 9.97 -6.34 3.78
CA VAL A 108 8.66 -6.92 3.44
C VAL A 108 8.53 -7.12 1.93
N HIS A 109 8.98 -6.14 1.14
CA HIS A 109 8.97 -6.24 -0.32
C HIS A 109 9.88 -7.36 -0.84
N GLU A 110 11.10 -7.48 -0.32
CA GLU A 110 12.01 -8.57 -0.70
C GLU A 110 11.47 -9.94 -0.29
N ALA A 111 10.83 -10.04 0.88
CA ALA A 111 10.19 -11.29 1.30
C ALA A 111 9.00 -11.66 0.41
N PHE A 112 8.27 -10.68 -0.14
CA PHE A 112 7.23 -10.92 -1.13
C PHE A 112 7.83 -11.41 -2.45
N HIS A 113 8.92 -10.83 -2.94
CA HIS A 113 9.63 -11.33 -4.12
C HIS A 113 10.07 -12.78 -3.96
N HIS A 114 10.71 -13.12 -2.84
CA HIS A 114 11.09 -14.51 -2.57
C HIS A 114 9.89 -15.46 -2.54
N LEU A 115 8.73 -15.02 -2.02
CA LEU A 115 7.52 -15.83 -2.00
C LEU A 115 7.04 -16.19 -3.40
N ILE A 116 7.09 -15.24 -4.34
CA ILE A 116 6.58 -15.43 -5.71
C ILE A 116 7.61 -16.06 -6.65
N ASP A 117 8.90 -15.82 -6.44
CA ASP A 117 9.99 -16.44 -7.22
C ASP A 117 10.18 -17.92 -6.86
N ALA A 118 9.82 -18.31 -5.63
CA ALA A 118 9.81 -19.70 -5.19
C ALA A 118 8.59 -20.49 -5.67
N GLN A 119 7.56 -19.83 -6.22
CA GLN A 119 6.50 -20.56 -6.89
C GLN A 119 7.04 -21.11 -8.21
N PRO A 120 6.89 -22.42 -8.50
CA PRO A 120 7.27 -22.93 -9.80
C PRO A 120 6.44 -22.17 -10.83
N SER A 121 7.11 -21.49 -11.76
CA SER A 121 6.49 -20.89 -12.94
C SER A 121 5.48 -21.88 -13.48
N GLY A 122 4.19 -21.56 -13.37
CA GLY A 122 3.14 -22.43 -13.86
C GLY A 122 3.49 -22.87 -15.27
N SER A 123 3.54 -24.18 -15.49
CA SER A 123 3.86 -24.77 -16.79
C SER A 123 3.08 -24.03 -17.88
N ALA A 124 3.81 -23.44 -18.82
CA ALA A 124 3.24 -23.15 -20.13
C ALA A 124 2.70 -24.48 -20.67
N GLY A 125 1.38 -24.59 -20.73
CA GLY A 125 0.69 -25.65 -21.46
C GLY A 125 0.91 -25.49 -22.95
#